data_AF-A0A537HJP5-F1
#
_entry.id   AF-A0A537HJP5-F1
#
_cell.length_a   1.000
_cell.length_b   1.000
_cell.length_c   1.000
_cell.angle_alpha   90.00
_cell.angle_beta   90.00
_cell.angle_gamma   90.00
#
_symmetry.space_group_name_H-M   'P 1'
#
loop_
_entity.id
_entity.type
_entity.pdbx_description
1 polymer ?
#
loop_
_entity_poly.entity_id
_entity_poly.type
_entity_poly.pdbx_seq_one_letter_code
_entity_poly.pdbx_strand_id
1 'polypeptide(L)'
;MEDVKIILSASWAALMLTYLLGDVLRIYSGDYKEGKIGGIQVTQNLWLGIAVLMVIPVVMFFLSLTLNNPVNRWANIIAAIFFLGFNLIGLPG
;
A
#
# COMPACT_ATOMS: atom_id res chain seq x y z
N MET A 1 -8.86 26.17 9.44
CA MET A 1 -7.50 26.25 8.83
C MET A 1 -6.60 25.10 9.29
N GLU A 2 -6.72 24.63 10.53
CA GLU A 2 -5.92 23.51 11.05
C GLU A 2 -6.19 22.19 10.34
N ASP A 3 -7.46 21.83 10.13
CA ASP A 3 -7.84 20.61 9.38
C ASP A 3 -7.24 20.58 7.97
N VAL A 4 -7.22 21.73 7.29
CA VAL A 4 -6.62 21.86 5.96
C VAL A 4 -5.12 21.60 6.00
N LYS A 5 -4.41 22.10 7.02
CA LYS A 5 -2.97 21.84 7.21
C LYS A 5 -2.71 20.36 7.49
N ILE A 6 -3.57 19.72 8.29
CA ILE A 6 -3.46 18.28 8.61
C ILE A 6 -3.66 17.45 7.34
N ILE A 7 -4.72 17.70 6.58
CA ILE A 7 -5.00 16.98 5.32
C ILE A 7 -3.84 17.19 4.34
N LEU A 8 -3.34 18.42 4.17
CA LEU A 8 -2.23 18.71 3.27
C LEU A 8 -0.95 17.99 3.70
N SER A 9 -0.62 17.99 5.00
CA SER A 9 0.54 17.27 5.53
C SER A 9 0.42 15.77 5.30
N ALA A 10 -0.77 15.20 5.53
CA ALA A 10 -1.02 13.79 5.27
C ALA A 10 -0.97 13.44 3.78
N SER A 11 -1.43 14.31 2.89
CA SER A 11 -1.28 14.15 1.43
C SER A 11 0.20 14.08 1.03
N TRP A 12 1.04 14.97 1.59
CA TRP A 12 2.48 14.93 1.34
C TRP A 12 3.12 13.65 1.86
N ALA A 13 2.73 13.19 3.04
CA ALA A 13 3.20 11.91 3.57
C ALA A 13 2.75 10.73 2.68
N ALA A 14 1.50 10.71 2.23
CA ALA A 14 0.98 9.68 1.32
C ALA A 14 1.73 9.66 -0.03
N LEU A 15 2.03 10.84 -0.59
CA LEU A 15 2.84 10.98 -1.79
C LEU A 15 4.25 10.41 -1.59
N MET A 16 4.92 10.78 -0.50
CA MET A 16 6.26 10.26 -0.17
C MET A 16 6.25 8.74 0.02
N LEU A 17 5.26 8.19 0.73
CA LEU A 17 5.10 6.75 0.92
C LEU A 17 4.88 6.02 -0.41
N THR A 18 4.15 6.63 -1.35
CA THR A 18 3.94 6.08 -2.69
C THR A 18 5.26 6.03 -3.48
N TYR A 19 6.08 7.09 -3.41
CA TYR A 19 7.39 7.09 -4.04
C TYR A 19 8.32 6.03 -3.46
N LEU A 20 8.38 5.92 -2.12
CA LEU A 20 9.17 4.89 -1.46
C LEU A 20 8.72 3.48 -1.83
N LEU A 21 7.41 3.23 -1.94
CA LEU A 21 6.89 1.96 -2.44
C LEU A 21 7.39 1.68 -3.87
N GLY A 22 7.34 2.68 -4.75
CA GLY A 22 7.84 2.59 -6.12
C GLY A 22 9.33 2.25 -6.17
N ASP A 23 10.14 2.92 -5.36
CA ASP A 23 11.59 2.67 -5.26
C ASP A 23 11.88 1.24 -4.80
N VAL A 24 11.16 0.77 -3.78
CA VAL A 24 11.27 -0.61 -3.29
C VAL A 24 10.92 -1.61 -4.39
N LEU A 25 9.78 -1.44 -5.06
CA LEU A 25 9.36 -2.34 -6.15
C LEU A 25 10.36 -2.35 -7.29
N ARG A 26 10.91 -1.20 -7.64
CA ARG A 26 11.92 -1.06 -8.69
C ARG A 26 13.18 -1.87 -8.36
N ILE A 27 13.68 -1.74 -7.14
CA ILE A 27 14.83 -2.51 -6.64
C ILE A 27 14.55 -4.02 -6.73
N TYR A 28 13.38 -4.47 -6.27
CA TYR A 28 12.99 -5.88 -6.31
C TYR A 28 12.68 -6.41 -7.72
N SER A 29 12.27 -5.55 -8.65
CA SER A 29 11.92 -5.96 -10.01
C SER A 29 13.12 -6.24 -10.91
N GLY A 30 14.33 -5.86 -10.49
CA GLY A 30 15.58 -6.23 -11.17
C GLY A 30 16.63 -5.14 -11.30
N ASP A 31 16.40 -3.93 -10.77
CA ASP A 31 17.37 -2.83 -10.89
C ASP A 31 18.70 -3.09 -10.14
N TYR A 32 18.77 -4.08 -9.22
CA TYR A 32 19.99 -4.38 -8.46
C TYR A 32 20.41 -5.88 -8.44
N LYS A 33 19.49 -6.85 -8.34
CA LYS A 33 19.71 -8.32 -8.48
C LYS A 33 18.40 -9.02 -8.88
N GLU A 34 18.47 -10.31 -9.27
CA GLU A 34 17.40 -11.07 -9.95
C GLU A 34 15.98 -10.76 -9.43
N GLY A 35 15.10 -10.30 -10.34
CA GLY A 35 13.69 -9.99 -10.13
C GLY A 35 12.81 -11.22 -9.88
N LYS A 36 13.22 -12.02 -8.90
CA LYS A 36 12.63 -13.30 -8.53
C LYS A 36 12.09 -13.24 -7.12
N ILE A 37 10.89 -13.75 -6.92
CA ILE A 37 10.34 -14.02 -5.59
C ILE A 37 10.40 -15.53 -5.41
N GLY A 38 11.12 -16.00 -4.39
CA GLY A 38 11.28 -17.44 -4.13
C GLY A 38 11.98 -18.23 -5.24
N GLY A 39 12.88 -17.59 -6.00
CA GLY A 39 13.59 -18.22 -7.12
C GLY A 39 12.82 -18.28 -8.45
N ILE A 40 11.58 -17.77 -8.48
CA ILE A 40 10.74 -17.71 -9.69
C ILE A 40 10.74 -16.29 -10.25
N GLN A 41 10.96 -16.15 -11.56
CA GLN A 41 10.89 -14.85 -12.24
C GLN A 41 9.48 -14.29 -12.16
N VAL A 42 9.36 -13.08 -11.62
CA VAL A 42 8.08 -12.40 -11.45
C VAL A 42 7.75 -11.62 -12.72
N THR A 43 6.53 -11.79 -13.23
CA THR A 43 6.06 -11.05 -14.40
C THR A 43 5.71 -9.61 -14.04
N GLN A 44 5.76 -8.72 -15.02
CA GLN A 44 5.41 -7.30 -14.81
C GLN A 44 3.97 -7.12 -14.32
N ASN A 45 3.03 -7.95 -14.79
CA ASN A 45 1.64 -7.93 -14.31
C ASN A 45 1.54 -8.30 -12.82
N LEU A 46 2.37 -9.24 -12.35
CA LEU A 46 2.39 -9.60 -10.94
C LEU A 46 3.01 -8.50 -10.08
N TRP A 47 4.07 -7.82 -10.56
CA TRP A 47 4.60 -6.61 -9.91
C TRP A 47 3.57 -5.50 -9.81
N LEU A 48 2.79 -5.26 -10.87
CA LEU A 48 1.68 -4.30 -10.83
C LEU A 48 0.63 -4.70 -9.80
N GLY A 49 0.29 -6.00 -9.72
CA GLY A 49 -0.63 -6.52 -8.70
C GLY A 49 -0.13 -6.27 -7.28
N ILE A 50 1.16 -6.52 -7.02
CA ILE A 50 1.80 -6.23 -5.74
C ILE A 50 1.78 -4.71 -5.45
N ALA A 51 2.05 -3.87 -6.46
CA ALA A 51 2.00 -2.42 -6.31
C ALA A 51 0.61 -1.93 -5.88
N VAL A 52 -0.44 -2.41 -6.55
CA VAL A 52 -1.83 -2.09 -6.23
C VAL A 52 -2.18 -2.58 -4.83
N LEU A 53 -1.77 -3.78 -4.45
CA LEU A 53 -2.01 -4.31 -3.11
C LEU A 53 -1.36 -3.44 -2.03
N MET A 54 -0.09 -3.07 -2.24
CA MET A 54 0.73 -2.37 -1.24
C MET A 54 0.44 -0.86 -1.18
N VAL A 55 -0.21 -0.27 -2.18
CA VAL A 55 -0.62 1.14 -2.12
C VAL A 55 -1.93 1.33 -1.33
N ILE A 56 -2.73 0.28 -1.11
CA ILE A 56 -4.00 0.38 -0.38
C ILE A 56 -3.83 1.02 1.01
N PRO A 57 -2.85 0.63 1.87
CA PRO A 57 -2.65 1.27 3.16
C PRO A 57 -2.28 2.75 3.05
N VAL A 58 -1.52 3.13 2.01
CA VAL A 58 -1.15 4.53 1.74
C VAL A 58 -2.38 5.35 1.36
N VAL A 59 -3.26 4.79 0.53
CA VAL A 59 -4.54 5.42 0.18
C VAL A 59 -5.45 5.53 1.41
N MET A 60 -5.55 4.47 2.22
CA MET A 60 -6.35 4.47 3.45
C MET A 60 -5.87 5.49 4.46
N PHE A 61 -4.56 5.73 4.56
CA PHE A 61 -3.99 6.79 5.38
C PHE A 61 -4.57 8.17 5.02
N PHE A 62 -4.61 8.51 3.73
CA PHE A 62 -5.21 9.77 3.26
C PHE A 62 -6.75 9.78 3.38
N LEU A 63 -7.41 8.68 3.03
CA LEU A 63 -8.87 8.56 3.12
C LEU A 63 -9.37 8.67 4.56
N SER A 64 -8.57 8.26 5.54
CA SER A 64 -8.94 8.33 6.96
C SER A 64 -9.21 9.75 7.47
N LEU A 65 -8.63 10.75 6.80
CA LEU A 65 -8.76 12.17 7.15
C LEU A 65 -9.79 12.91 6.30
N THR A 66 -10.20 12.34 5.16
CA THR A 66 -11.08 13.01 4.18
C THR A 66 -12.48 12.42 4.12
N LEU A 67 -12.66 11.16 4.52
CA LEU A 67 -13.96 10.50 4.53
C LEU A 67 -14.75 10.80 5.80
N ASN A 68 -16.07 10.93 5.66
CA ASN A 68 -16.99 11.02 6.79
C ASN A 68 -16.96 9.74 7.64
N ASN A 69 -17.19 9.90 8.95
CA ASN A 69 -17.07 8.83 9.95
C ASN A 69 -17.72 7.47 9.57
N PRO A 70 -19.00 7.39 9.11
CA PRO A 70 -19.59 6.10 8.78
C PRO A 70 -18.87 5.40 7.62
N VAL A 71 -18.42 6.15 6.61
CA VAL A 71 -17.72 5.59 5.43
C VAL A 71 -16.31 5.16 5.82
N ASN A 72 -15.59 6.02 6.55
CA ASN A 72 -14.24 5.76 7.00
C ASN A 72 -14.16 4.49 7.87
N ARG A 73 -15.13 4.31 8.78
CA ARG A 73 -15.20 3.15 9.65
C ARG A 73 -15.32 1.85 8.85
N TRP A 74 -16.28 1.78 7.91
CA TRP A 74 -16.47 0.58 7.10
C TRP A 74 -15.29 0.31 6.16
N ALA A 75 -14.70 1.34 5.55
CA ALA A 75 -13.51 1.20 4.72
C ALA A 75 -12.34 0.59 5.51
N ASN A 76 -12.08 1.07 6.73
CA ASN A 76 -11.01 0.53 7.58
C ASN A 76 -11.29 -0.90 8.05
N ILE A 77 -12.54 -1.23 8.41
CA ILE A 77 -12.91 -2.60 8.79
C ILE A 77 -12.68 -3.56 7.63
N ILE A 78 -13.15 -3.22 6.43
CA ILE A 78 -12.98 -4.07 5.24
C ILE A 78 -11.50 -4.25 4.92
N ALA A 79 -10.73 -3.15 4.92
CA ALA A 79 -9.28 -3.20 4.68
C ALA A 79 -8.57 -4.06 5.74
N ALA A 80 -8.92 -3.92 7.02
CA ALA A 80 -8.33 -4.69 8.10
C ALA A 80 -8.62 -6.19 7.95
N ILE A 81 -9.87 -6.57 7.66
CA ILE A 81 -10.25 -7.98 7.43
C ILE A 81 -9.47 -8.54 6.23
N PHE A 82 -9.41 -7.79 5.13
CA PHE A 82 -8.69 -8.18 3.93
C PHE A 82 -7.19 -8.40 4.21
N PHE A 83 -6.51 -7.43 4.84
CA PHE A 83 -5.09 -7.56 5.15
C PHE A 83 -4.81 -8.64 6.19
N LEU A 84 -5.69 -8.83 7.17
CA LEU A 84 -5.56 -9.93 8.13
C LEU A 84 -5.64 -11.28 7.40
N GLY A 85 -6.63 -11.49 6.55
CA GLY A 85 -6.75 -12.70 5.74
C GLY A 85 -5.55 -12.92 4.82
N PHE A 86 -5.09 -11.86 4.13
CA PHE A 86 -3.91 -11.90 3.28
C PHE A 86 -2.65 -12.32 4.05
N ASN A 87 -2.41 -11.73 5.23
CA ASN A 87 -1.25 -12.08 6.06
C ASN A 87 -1.35 -13.52 6.59
N LEU A 88 -2.54 -13.98 6.99
CA LEU A 88 -2.73 -15.36 7.45
C LEU A 88 -2.40 -16.39 6.35
N ILE A 89 -2.75 -16.11 5.10
CA ILE A 89 -2.41 -16.97 3.95
C ILE A 89 -0.91 -16.89 3.64
N GLY A 90 -0.29 -15.74 3.85
CA GLY A 90 1.13 -15.50 3.58
C GLY A 90 2.09 -15.99 4.67
N LEU A 91 1.59 -16.43 5.83
CA LEU A 91 2.43 -16.98 6.90
C LEU A 91 3.10 -18.28 6.41
N PRO A 92 4.43 -18.41 6.52
CA PRO A 92 5.06 -19.71 6.36
C PRO A 92 4.56 -20.61 7.50
N GLY A 93 4.00 -21.77 7.12
CA GLY A 93 3.64 -22.84 8.07
C GLY A 93 4.86 -23.49 8.70
#